data_AF-A0A956M353-F1
#
_entry.id   AF-A0A956M353-F1
#
_cell.length_a   1.000
_cell.length_b   1.000
_cell.length_c   1.000
_cell.angle_alpha   90.00
_cell.angle_beta   90.00
_cell.angle_gamma   90.00
#
_symmetry.space_group_name_H-M   'P 1'
#
loop_
_entity.id
_entity.type
_entity.pdbx_description
1 polymer ?
#
loop_
_entity_poly.entity_id
_entity_poly.type
_entity_poly.pdbx_seq_one_letter_code
_entity_poly.pdbx_strand_id
1 'polypeptide(L)'
;TASLRTDHAPVTLQFQWLSGKTYVQTMTMDADMTMPMGGQEMTQSTRMEMTMSMAVSGVDGGGKRIDVHYDHIAMTVSAMGNEMHYDSADPAQSTGPLASMGDVTKRDFHVVMNDRNEIVSVDWDGEVAAEVQQMMDQFASKEQMGQLMSTWLTQWLPGKPVNPGDSWPLELSWQIPTLGGIELAGTSTLAGFTERDGHDCAVLDIALEMDADFSGSGGDGEQAEALRQLGMKIDGGTTTLRCYWDNDLGWMRGLDMDQRFSVSMKNPQDGTPVEMPLHQKMECTVEVK
;
A
#
# COMPACT_ATOMS: atom_id res chain seq x y z
N THR A 1 -12.25 -14.45 18.01
CA THR A 1 -12.77 -14.28 16.64
C THR A 1 -14.27 -14.37 16.68
N ALA A 2 -14.97 -13.32 16.24
CA ALA A 2 -16.41 -13.40 16.04
C ALA A 2 -16.70 -14.45 14.95
N SER A 3 -17.78 -15.21 15.09
CA SER A 3 -18.19 -16.16 14.05
C SER A 3 -18.67 -15.39 12.82
N LEU A 4 -18.23 -15.80 11.63
CA LEU A 4 -18.75 -15.27 10.38
C LEU A 4 -20.17 -15.80 10.13
N ARG A 5 -21.03 -14.93 9.61
CA ARG A 5 -22.36 -15.30 9.09
C ARG A 5 -22.21 -15.68 7.63
N THR A 6 -22.75 -16.85 7.25
CA THR A 6 -22.68 -17.38 5.88
C THR A 6 -24.06 -17.57 5.25
N ASP A 7 -25.13 -17.34 6.02
CA ASP A 7 -26.52 -17.31 5.59
C ASP A 7 -26.91 -15.92 5.07
N HIS A 8 -26.14 -15.41 4.12
CA HIS A 8 -26.38 -14.11 3.49
C HIS A 8 -26.79 -14.29 2.03
N ALA A 9 -27.69 -13.44 1.53
CA ALA A 9 -28.03 -13.40 0.11
C ALA A 9 -26.79 -13.01 -0.73
N PRO A 10 -26.73 -13.37 -2.03
CA PRO A 10 -25.63 -12.93 -2.89
C PRO A 10 -25.48 -11.40 -2.86
N VAL A 11 -24.24 -10.91 -2.72
CA VAL A 11 -23.93 -9.47 -2.69
C VAL A 11 -23.10 -9.06 -3.90
N THR A 12 -23.35 -7.86 -4.40
CA THR A 12 -22.47 -7.21 -5.37
C THR A 12 -21.53 -6.30 -4.62
N LEU A 13 -20.25 -6.66 -4.59
CA LEU A 13 -19.19 -5.84 -4.02
C LEU A 13 -18.81 -4.78 -5.05
N GLN A 14 -18.99 -3.52 -4.71
CA GLN A 14 -18.69 -2.41 -5.61
C GLN A 14 -18.06 -1.25 -4.86
N PHE A 15 -16.92 -0.83 -5.36
CA PHE A 15 -16.22 0.35 -4.89
C PHE A 15 -16.98 1.63 -5.24
N GLN A 16 -17.05 2.57 -4.29
CA GLN A 16 -17.62 3.88 -4.50
C GLN A 16 -17.01 4.93 -3.56
N TRP A 17 -16.64 6.08 -4.14
CA TRP A 17 -16.40 7.30 -3.37
C TRP A 17 -17.71 8.08 -3.17
N LEU A 18 -18.08 8.37 -1.94
CA LEU A 18 -19.29 9.13 -1.62
C LEU A 18 -18.97 10.63 -1.48
N SER A 19 -19.59 11.47 -2.31
CA SER A 19 -19.41 12.91 -2.24
C SER A 19 -19.97 13.48 -0.94
N GLY A 20 -19.25 14.44 -0.34
CA GLY A 20 -19.58 15.02 0.96
C GLY A 20 -19.13 14.18 2.16
N LYS A 21 -18.38 13.09 1.93
CA LYS A 21 -17.78 12.28 2.99
C LYS A 21 -16.29 12.57 3.15
N THR A 22 -15.80 12.42 4.38
CA THR A 22 -14.38 12.38 4.67
C THR A 22 -14.02 11.00 5.22
N TYR A 23 -13.10 10.32 4.54
CA TYR A 23 -12.59 9.02 4.94
C TYR A 23 -11.30 9.25 5.72
N VAL A 24 -11.22 8.79 6.95
CA VAL A 24 -10.01 8.86 7.78
C VAL A 24 -9.44 7.46 7.85
N GLN A 25 -8.28 7.27 7.25
CA GLN A 25 -7.56 6.01 7.23
C GLN A 25 -6.42 6.06 8.25
N THR A 26 -6.39 5.09 9.15
CA THR A 26 -5.25 4.89 10.07
C THR A 26 -4.59 3.56 9.75
N MET A 27 -3.29 3.60 9.47
CA MET A 27 -2.47 2.46 9.11
C MET A 27 -1.34 2.31 10.13
N THR A 28 -1.14 1.08 10.62
CA THR A 28 0.02 0.69 11.40
C THR A 28 0.76 -0.41 10.67
N MET A 29 2.08 -0.33 10.61
CA MET A 29 2.93 -1.31 9.96
C MET A 29 4.11 -1.65 10.85
N ASP A 30 4.38 -2.95 10.99
CA ASP A 30 5.61 -3.48 11.58
C ASP A 30 6.31 -4.32 10.51
N ALA A 31 7.59 -4.06 10.27
CA ALA A 31 8.38 -4.79 9.27
C ALA A 31 9.76 -5.12 9.83
N ASP A 32 10.17 -6.38 9.67
CA ASP A 32 11.51 -6.86 10.00
C ASP A 32 12.19 -7.34 8.73
N MET A 33 13.43 -6.91 8.53
CA MET A 33 14.28 -7.33 7.42
C MET A 33 15.63 -7.78 7.97
N THR A 34 16.13 -8.93 7.50
CA THR A 34 17.49 -9.37 7.81
C THR A 34 18.42 -9.09 6.64
N MET A 35 19.58 -8.49 6.91
CA MET A 35 20.58 -8.17 5.90
C MET A 35 21.95 -8.73 6.33
N PRO A 36 22.70 -9.39 5.44
CA PRO A 36 24.09 -9.75 5.72
C PRO A 36 25.01 -8.54 5.56
N MET A 37 25.84 -8.26 6.57
CA MET A 37 26.92 -7.28 6.52
C MET A 37 28.20 -7.85 7.14
N GLY A 38 29.29 -7.84 6.37
CA GLY A 38 30.62 -8.20 6.89
C GLY A 38 30.71 -9.61 7.48
N GLY A 39 29.90 -10.56 6.99
CA GLY A 39 29.83 -11.93 7.50
C GLY A 39 28.97 -12.11 8.76
N GLN A 40 28.24 -11.08 9.18
CA GLN A 40 27.24 -11.15 10.24
C GLN A 40 25.84 -10.84 9.70
N GLU A 41 24.81 -11.44 10.29
CA GLU A 41 23.41 -11.08 10.03
C GLU A 41 23.02 -9.89 10.89
N MET A 42 22.34 -8.91 10.29
CA MET A 42 21.81 -7.75 10.97
C MET A 42 20.32 -7.65 10.72
N THR A 43 19.55 -7.45 11.78
CA THR A 43 18.11 -7.18 11.66
C THR A 43 17.88 -5.67 11.65
N GLN A 44 17.08 -5.23 10.68
CA GLN A 44 16.46 -3.92 10.65
C GLN A 44 14.98 -4.09 10.98
N SER A 45 14.50 -3.34 11.97
CA SER A 45 13.08 -3.30 12.33
C SER A 45 12.53 -1.91 12.04
N THR A 46 11.38 -1.85 11.38
CA THR A 46 10.65 -0.64 11.04
C THR A 46 9.26 -0.71 11.63
N ARG A 47 8.88 0.33 12.38
CA ARG A 47 7.51 0.55 12.84
C ARG A 47 7.02 1.86 12.28
N MET A 48 5.83 1.85 11.69
CA MET A 48 5.21 3.03 11.08
C MET A 48 3.76 3.14 11.52
N GLU A 49 3.34 4.35 11.81
CA GLU A 49 1.95 4.74 12.02
C GLU A 49 1.66 5.94 11.12
N MET A 50 0.52 5.89 10.44
CA MET A 50 0.10 6.92 9.51
C MET A 50 -1.40 7.11 9.59
N THR A 51 -1.84 8.35 9.75
CA THR A 51 -3.23 8.75 9.62
C THR A 51 -3.36 9.72 8.46
N MET A 52 -4.30 9.45 7.57
CA MET A 52 -4.65 10.34 6.46
C MET A 52 -6.16 10.56 6.36
N SER A 53 -6.54 11.77 5.97
CA SER A 53 -7.91 12.18 5.72
C SER A 53 -8.11 12.42 4.23
N MET A 54 -9.17 11.85 3.68
CA MET A 54 -9.55 11.95 2.26
C MET A 54 -10.95 12.54 2.17
N ALA A 55 -11.05 13.85 1.89
CA ALA A 55 -12.32 14.54 1.73
C ALA A 55 -12.78 14.48 0.27
N VAL A 56 -14.00 13.98 0.04
CA VAL A 56 -14.52 13.80 -1.31
C VAL A 56 -15.53 14.90 -1.65
N SER A 57 -15.22 15.67 -2.68
CA SER A 57 -16.11 16.67 -3.27
C SER A 57 -16.56 16.24 -4.67
N GLY A 58 -17.76 16.68 -5.06
CA GLY A 58 -18.20 16.56 -6.46
C GLY A 58 -17.59 17.66 -7.31
N VAL A 59 -17.29 17.36 -8.58
CA VAL A 59 -16.92 18.37 -9.57
C VAL A 59 -17.94 18.42 -10.70
N ASP A 60 -18.00 19.56 -11.40
CA ASP A 60 -18.88 19.73 -12.56
C ASP A 60 -18.65 18.63 -13.60
N GLY A 61 -19.73 18.17 -14.24
CA GLY A 61 -19.67 17.07 -15.20
C GLY A 61 -19.67 15.66 -14.59
N GLY A 62 -19.90 15.53 -13.29
CA GLY A 62 -20.10 14.22 -12.62
C GLY A 62 -18.83 13.53 -12.15
N GLY A 63 -17.68 14.21 -12.25
CA GLY A 63 -16.42 13.75 -11.67
C GLY A 63 -16.38 13.92 -10.15
N LYS A 64 -15.26 13.51 -9.56
CA LYS A 64 -14.98 13.65 -8.13
C LYS A 64 -13.61 14.26 -7.92
N ARG A 65 -13.47 15.04 -6.86
CA ARG A 65 -12.17 15.48 -6.34
C ARG A 65 -11.99 14.89 -4.95
N ILE A 66 -10.82 14.33 -4.70
CA ILE A 66 -10.41 13.83 -3.39
C ILE A 66 -9.28 14.72 -2.92
N ASP A 67 -9.50 15.44 -1.82
CA ASP A 67 -8.48 16.20 -1.12
C ASP A 67 -7.89 15.29 -0.04
N VAL A 68 -6.60 14.97 -0.17
CA VAL A 68 -5.87 14.08 0.73
C VAL A 68 -4.93 14.88 1.61
N HIS A 69 -5.01 14.66 2.92
CA HIS A 69 -4.18 15.28 3.93
C HIS A 69 -3.56 14.19 4.82
N TYR A 70 -2.26 14.27 5.10
CA TYR A 70 -1.61 13.40 6.09
C TYR A 70 -1.71 14.04 7.47
N ASP A 71 -2.67 13.60 8.28
CA ASP A 71 -2.93 14.11 9.62
C ASP A 71 -1.79 13.78 10.59
N HIS A 72 -1.20 12.60 10.44
CA HIS A 72 -0.13 12.11 11.31
C HIS A 72 0.76 11.11 10.60
N ILE A 73 2.07 11.21 10.82
CA ILE A 73 3.06 10.21 10.43
C ILE A 73 4.02 10.06 11.60
N ALA A 74 4.21 8.82 12.06
CA ALA A 74 5.27 8.43 12.98
C ALA A 74 6.00 7.21 12.43
N MET A 75 7.32 7.21 12.50
CA MET A 75 8.16 6.13 12.01
C MET A 75 9.37 5.94 12.92
N THR A 76 9.66 4.68 13.25
CA THR A 76 10.88 4.29 13.94
C THR A 76 11.59 3.21 13.13
N VAL A 77 12.88 3.43 12.87
CA VAL A 77 13.75 2.48 12.18
C VAL A 77 14.93 2.17 13.10
N SER A 78 15.06 0.91 13.48
CA SER A 78 16.18 0.42 14.28
C SER A 78 17.09 -0.44 13.41
N ALA A 79 18.37 -0.09 13.34
CA ALA A 79 19.39 -0.84 12.60
C ALA A 79 20.77 -0.62 13.23
N MET A 80 21.56 -1.69 13.36
CA MET A 80 22.95 -1.62 13.86
C MET A 80 23.11 -0.96 15.25
N GLY A 81 22.10 -1.08 16.11
CA GLY A 81 22.10 -0.42 17.43
C GLY A 81 21.89 1.11 17.37
N ASN A 82 21.65 1.67 16.18
CA ASN A 82 21.15 3.03 16.00
C ASN A 82 19.64 2.99 15.81
N GLU A 83 18.97 3.99 16.35
CA GLU A 83 17.54 4.21 16.17
C GLU A 83 17.33 5.56 15.51
N MET A 84 16.58 5.57 14.41
CA MET A 84 16.07 6.77 13.78
C MET A 84 14.59 6.85 14.08
N HIS A 85 14.13 8.03 14.47
CA HIS A 85 12.75 8.26 14.85
C HIS A 85 12.24 9.54 14.21
N TYR A 86 10.99 9.53 13.79
CA TYR A 86 10.26 10.70 13.35
C TYR A 86 8.84 10.61 13.85
N ASP A 87 8.32 11.72 14.37
CA ASP A 87 6.92 11.89 14.75
C ASP A 87 6.46 13.30 14.36
N SER A 88 5.47 13.38 13.48
CA SER A 88 4.85 14.64 13.05
C SER A 88 4.19 15.44 14.19
N ALA A 89 3.78 14.79 15.28
CA ALA A 89 3.24 15.43 16.47
C ALA A 89 4.33 15.99 17.40
N ASP A 90 5.56 15.47 17.31
CA ASP A 90 6.74 15.98 18.03
C ASP A 90 7.98 16.07 17.12
N PRO A 91 7.97 16.98 16.12
CA PRO A 91 9.03 17.05 15.12
C PRO A 91 10.39 17.49 15.71
N ALA A 92 10.42 17.99 16.94
CA ALA A 92 11.66 18.37 17.63
C ALA A 92 12.48 17.16 18.08
N GLN A 93 11.85 15.99 18.23
CA GLN A 93 12.52 14.73 18.57
C GLN A 93 12.92 13.91 17.34
N SER A 94 12.59 14.39 16.14
CA SER A 94 12.93 13.71 14.89
C SER A 94 14.44 13.68 14.66
N THR A 95 14.96 12.50 14.34
CA THR A 95 16.39 12.25 14.13
C THR A 95 16.70 11.81 12.70
N GLY A 96 17.88 12.19 12.23
CA GLY A 96 18.41 11.70 10.95
C GLY A 96 17.60 12.13 9.72
N PRO A 97 17.72 11.38 8.61
CA PRO A 97 17.07 11.70 7.34
C PRO A 97 15.53 11.69 7.37
N LEU A 98 14.91 11.08 8.39
CA LEU A 98 13.45 10.98 8.50
C LEU A 98 12.77 12.32 8.82
N ALA A 99 13.51 13.31 9.32
CA ALA A 99 12.97 14.64 9.64
C ALA A 99 12.32 15.36 8.42
N SER A 100 12.72 15.00 7.20
CA SER A 100 12.14 15.56 5.97
C SER A 100 10.68 15.13 5.73
N MET A 101 10.20 14.06 6.38
CA MET A 101 8.78 13.67 6.34
C MET A 101 7.86 14.73 6.96
N GLY A 102 8.41 15.63 7.77
CA GLY A 102 7.73 16.82 8.31
C GLY A 102 7.00 17.64 7.26
N ASP A 103 7.56 17.72 6.05
CA ASP A 103 6.98 18.55 5.00
C ASP A 103 5.79 17.90 4.29
N VAL A 104 5.64 16.57 4.39
CA VAL A 104 4.51 15.83 3.83
C VAL A 104 3.22 16.14 4.59
N THR A 105 3.28 16.15 5.93
CA THR A 105 2.10 16.43 6.80
C THR A 105 1.60 17.89 6.74
N LYS A 106 2.38 18.79 6.14
CA LYS A 106 2.02 20.20 6.01
C LYS A 106 1.27 20.51 4.71
N ARG A 107 1.04 19.52 3.86
CA ARG A 107 0.57 19.70 2.49
C ARG A 107 -0.56 18.76 2.17
N ASP A 108 -1.43 19.26 1.32
CA ASP A 108 -2.49 18.49 0.72
C ASP A 108 -2.06 18.09 -0.69
N PHE A 109 -2.62 16.98 -1.14
CA PHE A 109 -2.63 16.67 -2.57
C PHE A 109 -4.04 16.31 -3.01
N HIS A 110 -4.30 16.55 -4.28
CA HIS A 110 -5.62 16.49 -4.87
C HIS A 110 -5.63 15.47 -5.98
N VAL A 111 -6.59 14.54 -5.91
CA VAL A 111 -6.84 13.58 -6.98
C VAL A 111 -8.17 13.96 -7.63
N VAL A 112 -8.14 14.28 -8.93
CA VAL A 112 -9.35 14.52 -9.70
C VAL A 112 -9.65 13.30 -10.56
N MET A 113 -10.89 12.83 -10.50
CA MET A 113 -11.40 11.72 -11.28
C MET A 113 -12.57 12.15 -12.15
N ASN A 114 -12.71 11.51 -13.31
CA ASN A 114 -13.89 11.69 -14.16
C ASN A 114 -15.09 10.85 -13.67
N ASP A 115 -16.19 10.91 -14.41
CA ASP A 115 -17.43 10.16 -14.14
C ASP A 115 -17.28 8.63 -14.25
N ARG A 116 -16.18 8.15 -14.81
CA ARG A 116 -15.79 6.73 -14.90
C ARG A 116 -14.83 6.29 -13.81
N ASN A 117 -14.55 7.16 -12.82
CA ASN A 117 -13.55 6.98 -11.78
C ASN A 117 -12.11 6.82 -12.32
N GLU A 118 -11.81 7.34 -13.51
CA GLU A 118 -10.45 7.38 -14.04
C GLU A 118 -9.74 8.63 -13.52
N ILE A 119 -8.49 8.50 -13.07
CA ILE A 119 -7.71 9.64 -12.57
C ILE A 119 -7.33 10.57 -13.73
N VAL A 120 -7.77 11.82 -13.63
CA VAL A 120 -7.52 12.90 -14.59
C VAL A 120 -6.28 13.70 -14.20
N SER A 121 -6.12 14.05 -12.93
CA SER A 121 -4.93 14.74 -12.41
C SER A 121 -4.62 14.33 -10.98
N VAL A 122 -3.34 14.47 -10.63
CA VAL A 122 -2.84 14.44 -9.25
C VAL A 122 -1.97 15.67 -9.08
N ASP A 123 -2.32 16.54 -8.13
CA ASP A 123 -1.69 17.84 -7.94
C ASP A 123 -1.32 18.01 -6.45
N TRP A 124 -0.16 18.61 -6.16
CA TRP A 124 0.28 18.91 -4.79
C TRP A 124 0.21 20.41 -4.51
N ASP A 125 -0.09 20.77 -3.27
CA ASP A 125 -0.06 22.17 -2.85
C ASP A 125 1.37 22.65 -2.52
N GLY A 126 1.76 23.74 -3.20
CA GLY A 126 2.99 24.50 -2.96
C GLY A 126 4.27 23.88 -3.51
N GLU A 127 5.39 24.60 -3.41
CA GLU A 127 6.71 24.13 -3.86
C GLU A 127 7.44 23.40 -2.73
N VAL A 128 7.90 22.17 -2.93
CA VAL A 128 8.78 21.44 -2.00
C VAL A 128 10.24 21.52 -2.46
N ALA A 129 11.18 21.17 -1.57
CA ALA A 129 12.55 20.89 -1.99
C ALA A 129 12.57 19.78 -3.06
N ALA A 130 13.51 19.84 -4.00
CA ALA A 130 13.55 18.96 -5.16
C ALA A 130 13.61 17.46 -4.77
N GLU A 131 14.31 17.14 -3.68
CA GLU A 131 14.44 15.79 -3.15
C GLU A 131 13.10 15.24 -2.63
N VAL A 132 12.30 16.11 -2.00
CA VAL A 132 10.95 15.77 -1.52
C VAL A 132 9.98 15.69 -2.70
N GLN A 133 10.11 16.56 -3.71
CA GLN A 133 9.32 16.47 -4.93
C GLN A 133 9.55 15.13 -5.63
N GLN A 134 10.81 14.73 -5.78
CA GLN A 134 11.15 13.46 -6.42
C GLN A 134 10.56 12.27 -5.67
N MET A 135 10.61 12.30 -4.33
CA MET A 135 9.97 11.29 -3.50
C MET A 135 8.45 11.27 -3.71
N MET A 136 7.80 12.44 -3.65
CA MET A 136 6.36 12.57 -3.87
C MET A 136 5.93 12.08 -5.25
N ASP A 137 6.66 12.45 -6.31
CA ASP A 137 6.40 11.99 -7.67
C ASP A 137 6.55 10.48 -7.79
N GLN A 138 7.54 9.90 -7.10
CA GLN A 138 7.77 8.45 -7.09
C GLN A 138 6.68 7.65 -6.38
N PHE A 139 5.99 8.23 -5.38
CA PHE A 139 4.97 7.53 -4.58
C PHE A 139 3.53 7.90 -4.97
N ALA A 140 3.31 9.08 -5.53
CA ALA A 140 2.01 9.65 -5.83
C ALA A 140 1.90 10.19 -7.26
N SER A 141 2.71 9.70 -8.19
CA SER A 141 2.50 10.00 -9.61
C SER A 141 1.08 9.62 -10.05
N LYS A 142 0.57 10.36 -11.03
CA LYS A 142 -0.73 10.07 -11.65
C LYS A 142 -0.80 8.62 -12.15
N GLU A 143 0.28 8.14 -12.76
CA GLU A 143 0.36 6.79 -13.31
C GLU A 143 0.24 5.74 -12.20
N GLN A 144 0.98 5.90 -11.10
CA GLN A 144 0.96 4.95 -10.00
C GLN A 144 -0.35 5.00 -9.21
N MET A 145 -0.88 6.20 -8.95
CA MET A 145 -2.20 6.35 -8.33
C MET A 145 -3.29 5.77 -9.23
N GLY A 146 -3.20 6.01 -10.54
CA GLY A 146 -4.10 5.45 -11.55
C GLY A 146 -4.07 3.93 -11.54
N GLN A 147 -2.88 3.34 -11.47
CA GLN A 147 -2.69 1.91 -11.39
C GLN A 147 -3.27 1.33 -10.09
N LEU A 148 -2.97 1.93 -8.93
CA LEU A 148 -3.52 1.52 -7.65
C LEU A 148 -5.05 1.56 -7.69
N MET A 149 -5.64 2.68 -8.08
CA MET A 149 -7.09 2.84 -8.18
C MET A 149 -7.72 1.82 -9.15
N SER A 150 -7.11 1.61 -10.31
CA SER A 150 -7.58 0.62 -11.29
C SER A 150 -7.56 -0.80 -10.71
N THR A 151 -6.48 -1.18 -10.03
CA THR A 151 -6.35 -2.48 -9.37
C THR A 151 -7.45 -2.70 -8.32
N TRP A 152 -7.73 -1.69 -7.49
CA TRP A 152 -8.80 -1.76 -6.49
C TRP A 152 -10.19 -1.86 -7.12
N LEU A 153 -10.43 -1.10 -8.19
CA LEU A 153 -11.73 -1.04 -8.88
C LEU A 153 -12.06 -2.31 -9.68
N THR A 154 -11.07 -2.93 -10.31
CA THR A 154 -11.32 -3.92 -11.36
C THR A 154 -10.78 -5.31 -11.08
N GLN A 155 -9.71 -5.43 -10.28
CA GLN A 155 -9.03 -6.71 -10.08
C GLN A 155 -9.39 -7.35 -8.75
N TRP A 156 -9.58 -6.57 -7.68
CA TRP A 156 -9.85 -7.13 -6.35
C TRP A 156 -11.26 -7.66 -6.17
N LEU A 157 -12.24 -7.07 -6.87
CA LEU A 157 -13.65 -7.41 -6.73
C LEU A 157 -14.14 -8.30 -7.89
N PRO A 158 -15.08 -9.23 -7.64
CA PRO A 158 -15.46 -10.28 -8.60
C PRO A 158 -16.26 -9.77 -9.82
N GLY A 159 -16.64 -8.48 -9.86
CA GLY A 159 -17.44 -7.87 -10.92
C GLY A 159 -18.87 -8.42 -11.08
N LYS A 160 -19.27 -9.38 -10.25
CA LYS A 160 -20.56 -10.07 -10.26
C LYS A 160 -21.02 -10.36 -8.82
N PRO A 161 -22.32 -10.63 -8.60
CA PRO A 161 -22.80 -11.07 -7.30
C PRO A 161 -22.10 -12.35 -6.83
N VAL A 162 -21.76 -12.42 -5.53
CA VAL A 162 -21.08 -13.56 -4.89
C VAL A 162 -21.76 -13.96 -3.58
N ASN A 163 -21.69 -15.24 -3.25
CA ASN A 163 -22.16 -15.83 -2.00
C ASN A 163 -20.98 -16.07 -1.04
N PRO A 164 -21.24 -16.18 0.28
CA PRO A 164 -20.26 -16.73 1.22
C PRO A 164 -19.70 -18.08 0.72
N GLY A 165 -18.37 -18.18 0.69
CA GLY A 165 -17.60 -19.31 0.18
C GLY A 165 -17.21 -19.21 -1.30
N ASP A 166 -17.77 -18.27 -2.07
CA ASP A 166 -17.34 -18.05 -3.46
C ASP A 166 -15.93 -17.46 -3.50
N SER A 167 -15.12 -17.97 -4.43
CA SER A 167 -13.75 -17.52 -4.68
C SER A 167 -13.54 -17.12 -6.14
N TRP A 168 -12.61 -16.18 -6.36
CA TRP A 168 -12.19 -15.76 -7.70
C TRP A 168 -10.68 -15.56 -7.75
N PRO A 169 -10.05 -15.81 -8.91
CA PRO A 169 -8.62 -15.58 -9.08
C PRO A 169 -8.32 -14.09 -9.04
N LEU A 170 -7.13 -13.76 -8.54
CA LEU A 170 -6.53 -12.44 -8.60
C LEU A 170 -5.23 -12.51 -9.38
N GLU A 171 -5.05 -11.59 -10.31
CA GLU A 171 -3.79 -11.36 -11.02
C GLU A 171 -3.50 -9.86 -10.95
N LEU A 172 -2.46 -9.50 -10.21
CA LEU A 172 -2.03 -8.12 -10.02
C LEU A 172 -0.68 -7.95 -10.70
N SER A 173 -0.54 -6.89 -11.48
CA SER A 173 0.75 -6.48 -12.02
C SER A 173 1.05 -5.08 -11.53
N TRP A 174 2.18 -4.92 -10.84
CA TRP A 174 2.69 -3.64 -10.38
C TRP A 174 3.93 -3.26 -11.16
N GLN A 175 4.02 -2.00 -11.56
CA GLN A 175 5.23 -1.46 -12.16
C GLN A 175 5.91 -0.62 -11.11
N ILE A 176 7.05 -1.09 -10.62
CA ILE A 176 7.89 -0.30 -9.72
C ILE A 176 8.84 0.50 -10.60
N PRO A 177 8.79 1.85 -10.55
CA PRO A 177 9.77 2.69 -11.22
C PRO A 177 11.19 2.22 -10.86
N THR A 178 12.08 2.15 -11.86
CA THR A 178 13.48 1.67 -11.75
C THR A 178 13.69 0.18 -11.53
N LEU A 179 12.78 -0.54 -10.87
CA LEU A 179 12.94 -1.98 -10.58
C LEU A 179 12.22 -2.87 -11.60
N GLY A 180 11.17 -2.40 -12.27
CA GLY A 180 10.43 -3.16 -13.27
C GLY A 180 9.11 -3.74 -12.73
N GLY A 181 8.61 -4.78 -13.39
CA GLY A 181 7.32 -5.39 -13.07
C GLY A 181 7.38 -6.40 -11.94
N ILE A 182 6.38 -6.37 -11.05
CA ILE A 182 6.06 -7.45 -10.12
C ILE A 182 4.72 -8.05 -10.55
N GLU A 183 4.66 -9.37 -10.61
CA GLU A 183 3.41 -10.11 -10.81
C GLU A 183 3.04 -10.78 -9.49
N LEU A 184 1.79 -10.61 -9.06
CA LEU A 184 1.21 -11.33 -7.95
C LEU A 184 0.01 -12.10 -8.47
N ALA A 185 -0.08 -13.37 -8.10
CA ALA A 185 -1.21 -14.22 -8.45
C ALA A 185 -1.80 -14.80 -7.17
N GLY A 186 -3.11 -15.01 -7.15
CA GLY A 186 -3.74 -15.55 -5.96
C GLY A 186 -5.23 -15.73 -6.06
N THR A 187 -5.87 -15.80 -4.91
CA THR A 187 -7.31 -16.03 -4.80
C THR A 187 -7.90 -15.12 -3.73
N SER A 188 -9.02 -14.50 -4.05
CA SER A 188 -9.90 -13.84 -3.10
C SER A 188 -11.11 -14.72 -2.83
N THR A 189 -11.56 -14.75 -1.58
CA THR A 189 -12.73 -15.51 -1.14
C THR A 189 -13.62 -14.64 -0.28
N LEU A 190 -14.93 -14.62 -0.57
CA LEU A 190 -15.91 -14.06 0.35
C LEU A 190 -16.12 -15.04 1.51
N ALA A 191 -15.42 -14.85 2.62
CA ALA A 191 -15.47 -15.78 3.76
C ALA A 191 -16.82 -15.76 4.48
N GLY A 192 -17.50 -14.63 4.47
CA GLY A 192 -18.80 -14.43 5.10
C GLY A 192 -19.00 -12.98 5.53
N PHE A 193 -19.83 -12.77 6.54
CA PHE A 193 -20.18 -11.43 7.03
C PHE A 193 -19.95 -11.31 8.53
N THR A 194 -19.62 -10.11 8.99
CA THR A 194 -19.45 -9.82 10.42
C THR A 194 -19.87 -8.38 10.73
N GLU A 195 -20.34 -8.15 11.95
CA GLU A 195 -20.56 -6.78 12.43
C GLU A 195 -19.23 -6.20 12.87
N ARG A 196 -18.87 -5.03 12.33
CA ARG A 196 -17.69 -4.27 12.73
C ARG A 196 -18.07 -2.81 12.88
N ASP A 197 -17.85 -2.26 14.07
CA ASP A 197 -18.14 -0.86 14.39
C ASP A 197 -19.60 -0.44 14.07
N GLY A 198 -20.54 -1.37 14.24
CA GLY A 198 -21.96 -1.17 13.94
C GLY A 198 -22.34 -1.31 12.46
N HIS A 199 -21.41 -1.72 11.60
CA HIS A 199 -21.63 -1.94 10.17
C HIS A 199 -21.59 -3.44 9.83
N ASP A 200 -22.46 -3.87 8.92
CA ASP A 200 -22.41 -5.22 8.37
C ASP A 200 -21.36 -5.29 7.27
N CYS A 201 -20.25 -5.96 7.53
CA CYS A 201 -19.12 -6.05 6.62
C CYS A 201 -19.01 -7.43 6.00
N ALA A 202 -18.86 -7.48 4.68
CA ALA A 202 -18.35 -8.65 3.97
C ALA A 202 -16.87 -8.85 4.31
N VAL A 203 -16.48 -10.07 4.66
CA VAL A 203 -15.11 -10.43 4.99
C VAL A 203 -14.48 -11.13 3.79
N LEU A 204 -13.46 -10.49 3.21
CA LEU A 204 -12.72 -11.03 2.08
C LEU A 204 -11.37 -11.56 2.58
N ASP A 205 -11.15 -12.86 2.41
CA ASP A 205 -9.88 -13.50 2.67
C ASP A 205 -9.11 -13.62 1.35
N ILE A 206 -7.93 -13.01 1.30
CA ILE A 206 -7.10 -12.93 0.10
C ILE A 206 -5.76 -13.60 0.38
N ALA A 207 -5.35 -14.50 -0.50
CA ALA A 207 -4.03 -15.11 -0.48
C ALA A 207 -3.36 -14.87 -1.82
N LEU A 208 -2.16 -14.27 -1.79
CA LEU A 208 -1.34 -13.97 -2.96
C LEU A 208 0.02 -14.63 -2.82
N GLU A 209 0.53 -15.10 -3.94
CA GLU A 209 1.91 -15.51 -4.15
C GLU A 209 2.60 -14.45 -5.02
N MET A 210 3.88 -14.24 -4.76
CA MET A 210 4.70 -13.21 -5.41
C MET A 210 6.02 -13.81 -5.87
N ASP A 211 6.32 -13.62 -7.14
CA ASP A 211 7.63 -13.88 -7.73
C ASP A 211 7.99 -12.69 -8.63
N ALA A 212 9.25 -12.27 -8.60
CA ALA A 212 9.72 -11.20 -9.45
C ALA A 212 11.19 -11.40 -9.83
N ASP A 213 11.52 -11.16 -11.10
CA ASP A 213 12.90 -11.11 -11.57
C ASP A 213 13.19 -9.73 -12.14
N PHE A 214 14.01 -8.97 -11.41
CA PHE A 214 14.41 -7.62 -11.78
C PHE A 214 15.73 -7.59 -12.56
N SER A 215 16.35 -8.74 -12.83
CA SER A 215 17.63 -8.81 -13.55
C SER A 215 17.52 -8.39 -15.02
N GLY A 216 16.32 -8.45 -15.61
CA GLY A 216 16.05 -8.10 -17.00
C GLY A 216 15.13 -6.89 -17.21
N SER A 217 14.60 -6.29 -16.14
CA SER A 217 13.60 -5.22 -16.20
C SER A 217 14.16 -3.90 -15.64
N GLY A 218 13.66 -2.76 -16.12
CA GLY A 218 14.11 -1.43 -15.70
C GLY A 218 14.28 -0.47 -16.88
N GLY A 219 14.15 0.84 -16.66
CA GLY A 219 14.26 1.88 -17.70
C GLY A 219 15.68 2.13 -18.22
N ASP A 220 15.83 3.18 -19.02
CA ASP A 220 17.14 3.64 -19.51
C ASP A 220 17.85 4.46 -18.42
N GLY A 221 19.14 4.19 -18.16
CA GLY A 221 19.96 5.01 -17.26
C GLY A 221 20.96 4.22 -16.42
N GLU A 222 21.95 4.95 -15.87
CA GLU A 222 23.08 4.38 -15.10
C GLU A 222 22.63 3.70 -13.80
N GLN A 223 21.61 4.25 -13.12
CA GLN A 223 21.03 3.64 -11.91
C GLN A 223 20.27 2.35 -12.19
N ALA A 224 19.48 2.31 -13.27
CA ALA A 224 18.77 1.09 -13.67
C ALA A 224 19.77 -0.02 -14.03
N GLU A 225 20.85 0.32 -14.74
CA GLU A 225 21.91 -0.64 -15.06
C GLU A 225 22.65 -1.15 -13.82
N ALA A 226 22.93 -0.27 -12.85
CA ALA A 226 23.52 -0.67 -11.57
C ALA A 226 22.61 -1.66 -10.82
N LEU A 227 21.29 -1.43 -10.79
CA LEU A 227 20.33 -2.33 -10.16
C LEU A 227 20.24 -3.69 -10.87
N ARG A 228 20.24 -3.71 -12.21
CA ARG A 228 20.26 -4.96 -12.99
C ARG A 228 21.50 -5.80 -12.72
N GLN A 229 22.66 -5.16 -12.56
CA GLN A 229 23.92 -5.87 -12.26
C GLN A 229 23.88 -6.59 -10.91
N LEU A 230 23.10 -6.08 -9.96
CA LEU A 230 22.84 -6.74 -8.68
C LEU A 230 21.96 -7.99 -8.83
N GLY A 231 21.24 -8.15 -9.95
CA GLY A 231 20.46 -9.35 -10.24
C GLY A 231 19.39 -9.63 -9.19
N MET A 232 18.68 -8.58 -8.77
CA MET A 232 17.68 -8.65 -7.71
C MET A 232 16.50 -9.54 -8.13
N LYS A 233 16.03 -10.39 -7.22
CA LYS A 233 14.85 -11.24 -7.41
C LYS A 233 14.04 -11.37 -6.13
N ILE A 234 12.77 -11.70 -6.27
CA ILE A 234 11.90 -12.17 -5.21
C ILE A 234 11.50 -13.59 -5.60
N ASP A 235 11.87 -14.56 -4.76
CA ASP A 235 11.56 -15.97 -4.96
C ASP A 235 10.60 -16.42 -3.85
N GLY A 236 9.38 -16.82 -4.21
CA GLY A 236 8.43 -17.47 -3.29
C GLY A 236 7.89 -16.59 -2.16
N GLY A 237 7.43 -15.38 -2.49
CA GLY A 237 6.74 -14.49 -1.55
C GLY A 237 5.28 -14.90 -1.31
N THR A 238 4.78 -14.67 -0.10
CA THR A 238 3.37 -14.89 0.27
C THR A 238 2.79 -13.64 0.90
N THR A 239 1.54 -13.33 0.59
CA THR A 239 0.77 -12.27 1.25
C THR A 239 -0.60 -12.81 1.59
N THR A 240 -0.99 -12.69 2.85
CA THR A 240 -2.35 -12.98 3.30
C THR A 240 -3.00 -11.68 3.75
N LEU A 241 -4.23 -11.43 3.29
CA LEU A 241 -5.00 -10.26 3.68
C LEU A 241 -6.39 -10.66 4.12
N ARG A 242 -6.93 -9.95 5.10
CA ARG A 242 -8.34 -9.98 5.48
C ARG A 242 -8.91 -8.57 5.38
N CYS A 243 -9.80 -8.35 4.43
CA CYS A 243 -10.48 -7.08 4.21
C CYS A 243 -11.91 -7.13 4.78
N TYR A 244 -12.32 -6.07 5.46
CA TYR A 244 -13.68 -5.90 5.98
C TYR A 244 -14.38 -4.86 5.09
N TRP A 245 -15.17 -5.31 4.13
CA TRP A 245 -15.83 -4.49 3.13
C TRP A 245 -17.23 -4.06 3.57
N ASP A 246 -17.50 -2.76 3.65
CA ASP A 246 -18.83 -2.20 3.92
C ASP A 246 -19.49 -1.83 2.59
N ASN A 247 -20.55 -2.57 2.25
CA ASN A 247 -21.21 -2.43 0.95
C ASN A 247 -22.07 -1.17 0.86
N ASP A 248 -22.56 -0.65 1.99
CA ASP A 248 -23.31 0.61 2.03
C ASP A 248 -22.37 1.80 1.84
N LEU A 249 -21.13 1.66 2.33
CA LEU A 249 -20.07 2.63 2.10
C LEU A 249 -19.46 2.52 0.69
N GLY A 250 -19.45 1.31 0.12
CA GLY A 250 -18.70 1.01 -1.09
C GLY A 250 -17.18 1.07 -0.87
N TRP A 251 -16.73 0.82 0.37
CA TRP A 251 -15.30 0.87 0.75
C TRP A 251 -15.00 -0.11 1.90
N MET A 252 -13.72 -0.34 2.17
CA MET A 252 -13.30 -1.13 3.31
C MET A 252 -13.37 -0.35 4.63
N ARG A 253 -13.74 -1.00 5.73
CA ARG A 253 -13.62 -0.49 7.10
C ARG A 253 -12.31 -0.89 7.76
N GLY A 254 -11.66 -1.92 7.23
CA GLY A 254 -10.32 -2.27 7.64
C GLY A 254 -9.69 -3.36 6.78
N LEU A 255 -8.40 -3.55 7.00
CA LEU A 255 -7.56 -4.51 6.31
C LEU A 255 -6.46 -4.98 7.27
N ASP A 256 -6.37 -6.29 7.45
CA ASP A 256 -5.25 -6.94 8.14
C ASP A 256 -4.38 -7.61 7.07
N MET A 257 -3.06 -7.44 7.12
CA MET A 257 -2.12 -8.02 6.17
C MET A 257 -0.92 -8.63 6.89
N ASP A 258 -0.51 -9.82 6.46
CA ASP A 258 0.75 -10.48 6.82
C ASP A 258 1.44 -10.92 5.52
N GLN A 259 2.62 -10.37 5.28
CA GLN A 259 3.42 -10.55 4.09
C GLN A 259 4.80 -11.07 4.46
N ARG A 260 5.27 -12.09 3.72
CA ARG A 260 6.61 -12.67 3.85
C ARG A 260 7.20 -12.89 2.48
N PHE A 261 8.39 -12.38 2.24
CA PHE A 261 9.16 -12.67 1.03
C PHE A 261 10.66 -12.50 1.29
N SER A 262 11.48 -13.11 0.44
CA SER A 262 12.93 -12.89 0.45
C SER A 262 13.35 -12.16 -0.81
N VAL A 263 14.18 -11.14 -0.67
CA VAL A 263 14.86 -10.50 -1.80
C VAL A 263 16.24 -11.13 -1.93
N SER A 264 16.53 -11.73 -3.07
CA SER A 264 17.87 -12.22 -3.40
C SER A 264 18.59 -11.25 -4.32
N MET A 265 19.89 -11.00 -4.11
CA MET A 265 20.72 -10.13 -4.95
C MET A 265 22.20 -10.49 -4.83
N LYS A 266 23.05 -9.91 -5.68
CA LYS A 266 24.51 -9.98 -5.56
C LYS A 266 25.01 -8.87 -4.66
N ASN A 267 25.91 -9.19 -3.73
CA ASN A 267 26.64 -8.23 -2.93
C ASN A 267 27.49 -7.34 -3.85
N PRO A 268 27.33 -6.00 -3.80
CA PRO A 268 28.08 -5.10 -4.67
C PRO A 268 29.60 -5.10 -4.41
N GLN A 269 30.06 -5.58 -3.26
CA GLN A 269 31.48 -5.56 -2.90
C GLN A 269 32.26 -6.76 -3.46
N ASP A 270 31.66 -7.96 -3.45
CA ASP A 270 32.35 -9.21 -3.78
C ASP A 270 31.57 -10.13 -4.75
N GLY A 271 30.36 -9.73 -5.14
CA GLY A 271 29.50 -10.47 -6.06
C GLY A 271 28.84 -11.70 -5.47
N THR A 272 29.00 -11.98 -4.18
CA THR A 272 28.38 -13.14 -3.52
C THR A 272 26.86 -13.00 -3.45
N PRO A 273 26.08 -14.09 -3.57
CA PRO A 273 24.64 -14.03 -3.37
C PRO A 273 24.29 -13.66 -1.93
N VAL A 274 23.33 -12.77 -1.78
CA VAL A 274 22.77 -12.26 -0.53
C VAL A 274 21.27 -12.46 -0.58
N GLU A 275 20.71 -12.99 0.51
CA GLU A 275 19.28 -13.09 0.72
C GLU A 275 18.87 -12.17 1.86
N MET A 276 17.78 -11.44 1.66
CA MET A 276 17.22 -10.51 2.63
C MET A 276 15.76 -10.90 2.89
N PRO A 277 15.51 -11.78 3.88
CA PRO A 277 14.15 -12.11 4.25
C PRO A 277 13.48 -10.90 4.89
N LEU A 278 12.24 -10.64 4.46
CA LEU A 278 11.38 -9.59 4.95
C LEU A 278 10.06 -10.19 5.44
N HIS A 279 9.63 -9.74 6.61
CA HIS A 279 8.31 -10.04 7.16
C HIS A 279 7.65 -8.73 7.57
N GLN A 280 6.47 -8.47 7.00
CA GLN A 280 5.71 -7.26 7.22
C GLN A 280 4.30 -7.60 7.68
N LYS A 281 3.84 -6.90 8.70
CA LYS A 281 2.45 -6.88 9.13
C LYS A 281 1.91 -5.48 8.99
N MET A 282 0.68 -5.37 8.55
CA MET A 282 -0.01 -4.10 8.42
C MET A 282 -1.45 -4.26 8.89
N GLU A 283 -1.92 -3.29 9.65
CA GLU A 283 -3.32 -3.13 9.97
C GLU A 283 -3.75 -1.76 9.46
N CYS A 284 -4.94 -1.70 8.90
CA CYS A 284 -5.54 -0.48 8.40
C CYS A 284 -6.99 -0.43 8.86
N THR A 285 -7.43 0.75 9.28
CA THR A 285 -8.83 1.04 9.64
C THR A 285 -9.29 2.26 8.88
N VAL A 286 -10.58 2.31 8.56
CA VAL A 286 -11.19 3.44 7.86
C VAL A 286 -12.46 3.87 8.59
N GLU A 287 -12.45 5.10 9.05
CA GLU A 287 -13.62 5.79 9.59
C GLU A 287 -14.18 6.76 8.57
N VAL A 288 -15.47 7.04 8.65
CA VAL A 288 -16.14 7.97 7.73
C VAL A 288 -16.87 9.02 8.54
N LYS A 289 -16.56 10.29 8.26
CA LYS A 289 -17.18 11.48 8.86
C LYS A 289 -18.18 12.09 7.87
#